data_AF-A0A2K8VG10-F1
#
_entry.id   AF-A0A2K8VG10-F1
#
_cell.length_a   1.000
_cell.length_b   1.000
_cell.length_c   1.000
_cell.angle_alpha   90.00
_cell.angle_beta   90.00
_cell.angle_gamma   90.00
#
_symmetry.space_group_name_H-M   'P 1'
#
loop_
_entity.id
_entity.type
_entity.pdbx_description
1 polymer ?
#
loop_
_entity_poly.entity_id
_entity_poly.type
_entity_poly.pdbx_seq_one_letter_code
_entity_poly.pdbx_strand_id
1 'polypeptide(L)'
;MEGKIYLDTRESQKRKSGFPVICDLHNRKRLQFSLKLNFTREDWDFEKELPLNDKRKQLIIKRKKGLLADLITKSIDDSNITLAYVKEVLTGNTNSNDKVLSFYDFVDELVAKQKKLLDDNGVQKKGNAGVYRNTAK
;
A
#
# COMPACT_ATOMS: atom_id res chain seq x y z
N MET A 1 -8.13 -11.58 -8.87
CA MET A 1 -8.25 -10.18 -9.33
C MET A 1 -7.53 -10.07 -10.66
N GLU A 2 -7.92 -9.15 -11.53
CA GLU A 2 -7.21 -8.86 -12.78
C GLU A 2 -6.93 -7.37 -12.87
N GLY A 3 -5.90 -7.00 -13.63
CA GLY A 3 -5.60 -5.59 -13.82
C GLY A 3 -4.58 -5.33 -14.91
N LYS A 4 -4.69 -4.17 -15.55
CA LYS A 4 -3.77 -3.72 -16.59
C LYS A 4 -3.44 -2.24 -16.46
N ILE A 5 -2.21 -1.90 -16.85
CA ILE A 5 -1.73 -0.52 -16.96
C ILE A 5 -1.49 -0.21 -18.44
N TYR A 6 -2.16 0.81 -18.95
CA TYR A 6 -2.11 1.21 -20.35
C TYR A 6 -2.37 2.71 -20.51
N LEU A 7 -2.14 3.24 -21.72
CA LEU A 7 -2.44 4.63 -22.07
C LEU A 7 -3.92 4.76 -22.51
N ASP A 8 -4.70 5.62 -21.85
CA ASP A 8 -6.09 5.87 -22.26
C ASP A 8 -6.15 6.88 -23.41
N THR A 9 -6.26 6.39 -24.64
CA THR A 9 -6.23 7.21 -25.85
C THR A 9 -7.59 7.78 -26.26
N ARG A 10 -8.64 7.63 -25.44
CA ARG A 10 -9.95 8.24 -25.71
C ARG A 10 -9.83 9.76 -25.71
N GLU A 11 -10.38 10.42 -26.73
CA GLU A 11 -10.30 11.89 -26.83
C GLU A 11 -10.89 12.61 -25.61
N SER A 12 -11.93 12.04 -24.98
CA SER A 12 -12.52 12.57 -23.74
C SER A 12 -11.58 12.55 -22.53
N GLN A 13 -10.50 11.76 -22.58
CA GLN A 13 -9.49 11.65 -21.52
C GLN A 13 -8.23 12.49 -21.80
N LYS A 14 -8.15 13.14 -22.97
CA LYS A 14 -7.00 13.96 -23.37
C LYS A 14 -6.79 15.13 -22.42
N ARG A 15 -5.56 15.28 -21.92
CA ARG A 15 -5.12 16.38 -21.05
C ARG A 15 -4.19 17.32 -21.82
N LYS A 16 -3.88 18.48 -21.22
CA LYS A 16 -2.91 19.46 -21.78
C LYS A 16 -1.55 18.82 -22.12
N SER A 17 -1.12 17.83 -21.34
CA SER A 17 0.16 17.11 -21.53
C SER A 17 0.03 15.72 -22.17
N GLY A 18 -1.09 15.45 -22.85
CA GLY A 18 -1.34 14.18 -23.54
C GLY A 18 -2.37 13.30 -22.84
N PHE A 19 -2.37 12.02 -23.19
CA PHE A 19 -3.28 11.00 -22.69
C PHE A 19 -2.78 10.42 -21.36
N PRO A 20 -3.65 10.15 -20.38
CA PRO A 20 -3.24 9.63 -19.08
C PRO A 20 -2.93 8.14 -19.15
N VAL A 21 -1.88 7.73 -18.44
CA VAL A 21 -1.68 6.32 -18.09
C VAL A 21 -2.62 5.96 -16.96
N ILE A 22 -3.37 4.90 -17.17
CA ILE A 22 -4.41 4.42 -16.28
C ILE A 22 -4.13 3.00 -15.83
N CYS A 23 -4.56 2.70 -14.61
CA CYS A 23 -4.69 1.35 -14.12
C CYS A 23 -6.18 1.00 -14.15
N ASP A 24 -6.50 -0.10 -14.81
CA ASP A 24 -7.84 -0.68 -14.85
C ASP A 24 -7.80 -1.98 -14.09
N LEU A 25 -8.53 -2.05 -12.97
CA LEU A 25 -8.62 -3.22 -12.11
C LEU A 25 -10.01 -3.83 -12.24
N HIS A 26 -10.05 -5.15 -12.30
CA HIS A 26 -11.26 -5.92 -12.38
C HIS A 26 -11.29 -7.05 -11.36
N ASN A 27 -12.43 -7.18 -10.69
CA ASN A 27 -12.84 -8.35 -9.94
C ASN A 27 -14.37 -8.44 -10.11
N ARG A 28 -15.17 -8.53 -9.05
CA ARG A 28 -16.65 -8.34 -9.13
C ARG A 28 -17.07 -6.91 -9.50
N LYS A 29 -16.19 -5.94 -9.23
CA LYS A 29 -16.37 -4.52 -9.55
C LYS A 29 -15.20 -4.07 -10.41
N ARG A 30 -15.41 -3.01 -11.19
CA ARG A 30 -14.36 -2.35 -11.96
C ARG A 30 -13.91 -1.08 -11.23
N LEU A 31 -12.60 -0.88 -11.14
CA LEU A 31 -12.02 0.36 -10.61
C LEU A 31 -10.93 0.84 -11.58
N GLN A 32 -11.12 2.04 -12.11
CA GLN A 32 -10.18 2.69 -13.01
C GLN A 32 -9.63 3.96 -12.35
N PHE A 33 -8.32 4.18 -12.43
CA PHE A 33 -7.70 5.39 -11.90
C PHE A 33 -6.42 5.76 -12.66
N SER A 34 -6.10 7.05 -12.67
CA SER A 34 -4.88 7.56 -13.31
C SER A 34 -3.65 7.38 -12.41
N LEU A 35 -2.52 7.04 -13.04
CA LEU A 35 -1.21 6.96 -12.40
C LEU A 35 -0.46 8.29 -12.38
N LYS A 36 -1.14 9.41 -12.71
CA LYS A 36 -0.58 10.78 -12.78
C LYS A 36 0.58 10.94 -13.77
N LEU A 37 0.68 10.05 -14.76
CA LEU A 37 1.61 10.13 -15.88
C LEU A 37 0.80 10.35 -17.16
N ASN A 38 1.26 11.25 -18.03
CA ASN A 38 0.61 11.51 -19.31
C ASN A 38 1.63 11.42 -20.45
N PHE A 39 1.20 10.89 -21.61
CA PHE A 39 2.01 10.75 -22.82
C PHE A 39 1.18 11.06 -24.06
N THR A 40 1.82 11.50 -25.13
CA THR A 40 1.16 11.58 -26.44
C THR A 40 1.14 10.19 -27.10
N ARG A 41 0.38 10.03 -28.18
CA ARG A 41 0.32 8.73 -28.88
C ARG A 41 1.65 8.39 -29.54
N GLU A 42 2.38 9.42 -29.95
CA GLU A 42 3.65 9.31 -30.68
C GLU A 42 4.83 8.95 -29.76
N ASP A 43 4.70 9.15 -28.44
CA ASP A 43 5.73 8.80 -27.45
C ASP A 43 5.37 7.51 -26.67
N TRP A 44 4.47 6.68 -27.21
CA TRP A 44 4.02 5.44 -26.59
C TRP A 44 4.12 4.24 -27.53
N ASP A 45 4.74 3.18 -27.03
CA ASP A 45 4.77 1.86 -27.64
C ASP A 45 3.56 1.07 -27.14
N PHE A 46 2.55 0.88 -28.00
CA PHE A 46 1.31 0.17 -27.67
C PHE A 46 1.49 -1.35 -27.55
N GLU A 47 2.48 -1.93 -28.20
CA GLU A 47 2.75 -3.38 -28.07
C GLU A 47 3.37 -3.69 -26.71
N LYS A 48 4.32 -2.84 -26.28
CA LYS A 48 4.99 -3.00 -24.98
C LYS A 48 4.25 -2.30 -23.84
N GLU A 49 3.31 -1.42 -24.16
CA GLU A 49 2.62 -0.52 -23.23
C GLU A 49 3.62 0.30 -22.39
N LEU A 50 4.59 0.93 -23.07
CA LEU A 50 5.69 1.70 -22.47
C LEU A 50 5.99 2.96 -23.27
N PRO A 51 6.54 4.02 -22.65
CA PRO A 51 6.95 5.19 -23.40
C PRO A 51 8.19 4.89 -24.26
N LEU A 52 8.28 5.51 -25.44
CA LEU A 52 9.33 5.20 -26.42
C LEU A 52 10.71 5.73 -26.00
N ASN A 53 10.78 7.01 -25.62
CA ASN A 53 12.07 7.71 -25.50
C ASN A 53 12.55 7.91 -24.06
N ASP A 54 11.64 7.95 -23.09
CA ASP A 54 11.97 8.31 -21.71
C ASP A 54 12.29 7.08 -20.84
N LYS A 55 13.59 6.72 -20.75
CA LYS A 55 14.07 5.58 -19.94
C LYS A 55 13.66 5.65 -18.46
N ARG A 56 13.60 6.84 -17.87
CA ARG A 56 13.21 7.00 -16.46
C ARG A 56 11.73 6.67 -16.30
N LYS A 57 10.88 7.20 -17.17
CA LYS A 57 9.45 6.90 -17.15
C LYS A 57 9.15 5.44 -17.52
N GLN A 58 9.91 4.85 -18.44
CA GLN A 58 9.84 3.40 -18.71
C GLN A 58 10.08 2.59 -17.44
N LEU A 59 11.13 2.91 -16.68
CA LEU A 59 11.44 2.21 -15.44
C LEU A 59 10.31 2.37 -14.40
N ILE A 60 9.76 3.57 -14.25
CA ILE A 60 8.63 3.84 -13.36
C ILE A 60 7.42 2.97 -13.74
N ILE A 61 7.07 2.91 -15.02
CA ILE A 61 5.93 2.12 -15.49
C ILE A 61 6.18 0.62 -15.33
N LYS A 62 7.38 0.13 -15.68
CA LYS A 62 7.78 -1.26 -15.44
C LYS A 62 7.66 -1.64 -13.96
N ARG A 63 8.16 -0.79 -13.06
CA ARG A 63 8.04 -0.99 -11.61
C ARG A 63 6.58 -1.05 -11.17
N LYS A 64 5.73 -0.14 -11.65
CA LYS A 64 4.29 -0.14 -11.32
C LYS A 64 3.58 -1.37 -11.87
N LYS A 65 3.92 -1.84 -13.07
CA LYS A 65 3.40 -3.09 -13.65
C LYS A 65 3.81 -4.31 -12.83
N GLY A 66 5.08 -4.40 -12.43
CA GLY A 66 5.56 -5.47 -11.55
C GLY A 66 4.83 -5.47 -10.20
N LEU A 67 4.73 -4.30 -9.56
CA LEU A 67 4.00 -4.16 -8.31
C LEU A 67 2.51 -4.53 -8.44
N LEU A 68 1.87 -4.17 -9.56
CA LEU A 68 0.49 -4.59 -9.84
C LEU A 68 0.39 -6.11 -9.97
N ALA A 69 1.29 -6.75 -10.71
CA ALA A 69 1.31 -8.20 -10.86
C ALA A 69 1.46 -8.89 -9.49
N ASP A 70 2.41 -8.43 -8.67
CA ASP A 70 2.63 -8.95 -7.31
C ASP A 70 1.38 -8.82 -6.44
N LEU A 71 0.71 -7.65 -6.47
CA LEU A 71 -0.52 -7.41 -5.70
C LEU A 71 -1.65 -8.30 -6.19
N ILE A 72 -1.79 -8.48 -7.50
CA ILE A 72 -2.80 -9.37 -8.09
C ILE A 72 -2.55 -10.81 -7.62
N THR A 73 -1.30 -11.29 -7.69
CA THR A 73 -0.94 -12.64 -7.21
C THR A 73 -1.24 -12.81 -5.74
N LYS A 74 -0.82 -11.86 -4.89
CA LYS A 74 -1.10 -11.92 -3.44
C LYS A 74 -2.59 -11.87 -3.12
N SER A 75 -3.40 -11.20 -3.95
CA SER A 75 -4.85 -11.12 -3.75
C SER A 75 -5.59 -12.46 -3.91
N ILE A 76 -4.90 -13.49 -4.42
CA ILE A 76 -5.44 -14.85 -4.49
C ILE A 76 -5.57 -15.44 -3.09
N ASP A 77 -4.55 -15.23 -2.26
CA ASP A 77 -4.45 -15.83 -0.92
C ASP A 77 -4.86 -14.87 0.21
N ASP A 78 -4.74 -13.56 -0.01
CA ASP A 78 -5.05 -12.53 0.98
C ASP A 78 -6.28 -11.70 0.59
N SER A 79 -7.38 -11.91 1.31
CA SER A 79 -8.64 -11.17 1.13
C SER A 79 -8.56 -9.69 1.50
N ASN A 80 -7.51 -9.25 2.20
CA ASN A 80 -7.30 -7.84 2.55
C ASN A 80 -6.82 -7.00 1.35
N ILE A 81 -6.33 -7.65 0.29
CA ILE A 81 -5.89 -6.96 -0.93
C ILE A 81 -7.11 -6.63 -1.78
N THR A 82 -7.74 -5.50 -1.43
CA THR A 82 -8.91 -4.96 -2.14
C THR A 82 -8.52 -4.05 -3.30
N LEU A 83 -9.47 -3.74 -4.20
CA LEU A 83 -9.27 -2.78 -5.29
C LEU A 83 -8.81 -1.40 -4.78
N ALA A 84 -9.35 -0.97 -3.63
CA ALA A 84 -8.99 0.30 -3.00
C ALA A 84 -7.54 0.28 -2.49
N TYR A 85 -7.13 -0.81 -1.84
CA TYR A 85 -5.75 -0.99 -1.38
C TYR A 85 -4.75 -0.94 -2.53
N VAL A 86 -5.02 -1.65 -3.64
CA VAL A 86 -4.15 -1.61 -4.83
C VAL A 86 -4.02 -0.19 -5.39
N LYS A 87 -5.12 0.58 -5.41
CA LYS A 87 -5.10 1.99 -5.83
C LYS A 87 -4.20 2.83 -4.94
N GLU A 88 -4.31 2.70 -3.61
CA GLU A 88 -3.49 3.45 -2.66
C GLU A 88 -1.99 3.16 -2.87
N VAL A 89 -1.63 1.87 -2.94
CA VAL A 89 -0.26 1.42 -3.15
C VAL A 89 0.31 1.93 -4.49
N LEU A 90 -0.44 1.78 -5.59
CA LEU A 90 0.04 2.19 -6.91
C LEU A 90 0.09 3.71 -7.12
N THR A 91 -0.72 4.47 -6.40
CA THR A 91 -0.70 5.94 -6.46
C THR A 91 0.31 6.56 -5.48
N GLY A 92 0.98 5.74 -4.65
CA GLY A 92 1.88 6.21 -3.61
C GLY A 92 1.14 6.94 -2.48
N ASN A 93 -0.18 6.71 -2.39
CA ASN A 93 -1.06 7.32 -1.42
C ASN A 93 -1.28 6.37 -0.24
N THR A 94 -0.26 5.55 0.07
CA THR A 94 -0.17 4.89 1.36
C THR A 94 -0.11 6.00 2.40
N ASN A 95 -1.28 6.38 2.90
CA ASN A 95 -1.47 6.77 4.29
C ASN A 95 -1.14 5.55 5.15
N SER A 96 0.05 4.98 4.95
CA SER A 96 0.70 4.26 5.99
C SER A 96 0.87 5.33 7.07
N ASN A 97 -0.08 5.33 8.00
CA ASN A 97 0.18 5.58 9.41
C ASN A 97 1.22 4.59 9.96
N ASP A 98 2.16 4.10 9.14
CA ASP A 98 3.56 4.04 9.50
C ASP A 98 3.94 5.46 9.94
N LYS A 99 3.51 5.81 11.16
CA LYS A 99 4.33 6.62 12.03
C LYS A 99 5.72 6.08 11.78
N VAL A 100 6.60 6.94 11.30
CA VAL A 100 8.02 6.67 11.31
C VAL A 100 8.38 6.58 12.79
N LEU A 101 8.04 5.45 13.44
CA LEU A 101 8.57 5.11 14.74
C LEU A 101 10.02 4.84 14.45
N SER A 102 10.88 5.70 14.97
CA SER A 102 12.27 5.33 15.06
C SER A 102 12.37 4.02 15.85
N PHE A 103 13.45 3.28 15.66
CA PHE A 103 13.73 2.08 16.46
C PHE A 103 13.59 2.38 17.96
N TYR A 104 13.95 3.59 18.40
CA TYR A 104 13.82 4.03 19.79
C TYR A 104 12.36 4.21 20.22
N ASP A 105 11.51 4.80 19.39
CA ASP A 105 10.08 4.94 19.71
C ASP A 105 9.41 3.56 19.85
N PHE A 106 9.81 2.60 19.03
CA PHE A 106 9.36 1.20 19.14
C PHE A 106 9.85 0.55 20.44
N VAL A 107 11.12 0.72 20.79
CA VAL A 107 11.70 0.18 22.03
C VAL A 107 11.01 0.80 23.25
N ASP A 108 10.77 2.10 23.25
CA ASP A 108 10.10 2.81 24.36
C ASP A 108 8.66 2.33 24.55
N GLU A 109 7.91 2.12 23.47
CA GLU A 109 6.58 1.50 23.55
C GLU A 109 6.63 0.08 24.11
N LEU A 110 7.64 -0.70 23.75
CA LEU A 110 7.80 -2.09 24.20
C LEU A 110 8.16 -2.14 25.69
N VAL A 111 9.10 -1.30 26.14
CA VAL A 111 9.46 -1.14 27.56
C VAL A 111 8.26 -0.64 28.37
N ALA A 112 7.50 0.32 27.86
CA ALA A 112 6.30 0.82 28.54
C ALA A 112 5.21 -0.27 28.67
N LYS A 113 4.99 -1.08 27.62
CA LYS A 113 4.08 -2.23 27.68
C LYS A 113 4.55 -3.28 28.68
N GLN A 114 5.85 -3.55 28.75
CA GLN A 114 6.42 -4.51 29.70
C GLN A 114 6.37 -4.00 31.15
N LYS A 115 6.62 -2.71 31.37
CA LYS A 115 6.43 -2.07 32.68
C LYS A 115 4.97 -2.09 33.13
N LYS A 116 3.99 -1.93 32.22
CA LYS A 116 2.56 -2.07 32.57
C LYS A 116 2.17 -3.50 32.99
N LEU A 117 2.92 -4.52 32.59
CA LEU A 117 2.70 -5.91 32.98
C LEU A 117 3.32 -6.26 34.34
N LEU A 118 4.24 -5.43 34.82
CA LEU A 118 4.94 -5.58 36.09
C LEU A 118 4.36 -4.55 37.09
N ASP A 119 4.19 -4.92 38.35
CA ASP A 119 3.90 -3.92 39.39
C ASP A 119 5.18 -3.13 39.75
N ASP A 120 5.05 -2.09 40.58
CA ASP A 120 6.18 -1.25 41.04
C ASP A 120 7.29 -2.04 41.78
N ASN A 121 7.06 -3.33 42.06
CA ASN A 121 8.00 -4.25 42.69
C ASN A 121 8.60 -5.27 41.68
N GLY A 122 8.33 -5.14 40.38
CA GLY A 122 8.88 -6.00 39.33
C GLY A 122 8.23 -7.37 39.21
N VAL A 123 6.99 -7.56 39.69
CA VAL A 123 6.29 -8.85 39.64
C VAL A 123 5.26 -8.88 38.51
N GLN A 124 5.28 -9.93 37.68
CA GLN A 124 4.30 -10.15 36.61
C GLN A 124 2.91 -10.33 37.20
N LYS A 125 1.93 -9.49 36.82
CA LYS A 125 0.52 -9.71 37.15
C LYS A 125 -0.03 -10.93 36.41
N LYS A 126 0.15 -12.12 36.98
CA LYS A 126 -0.62 -13.33 36.65
C LYS A 126 -1.60 -13.62 37.80
N GLY A 127 -2.86 -13.24 37.61
CA GLY A 127 -3.98 -13.67 38.44
C GLY A 127 -4.25 -12.86 39.71
N ASN A 128 -5.37 -13.18 40.38
CA ASN A 128 -5.96 -12.52 41.56
C ASN A 128 -5.12 -12.65 42.86
N ALA A 129 -3.80 -12.71 42.77
CA ALA A 129 -2.92 -12.83 43.94
C ALA A 129 -3.03 -11.63 44.91
N GLY A 130 -3.51 -10.47 44.42
CA GLY A 130 -3.75 -9.28 45.26
C GLY A 130 -4.92 -9.41 46.24
N VAL A 131 -5.80 -10.41 46.11
CA VAL A 131 -6.97 -10.58 46.97
C VAL A 131 -6.62 -11.25 48.31
N TYR A 132 -5.54 -12.01 48.38
CA TYR A 132 -5.18 -12.80 49.57
C TYR A 132 -4.28 -12.08 50.59
N ARG A 133 -3.78 -10.86 50.29
CA ARG A 133 -2.95 -10.10 51.24
C ARG A 133 -3.75 -9.35 52.31
N ASN A 134 -5.05 -9.12 52.09
CA ASN A 134 -5.89 -8.37 53.04
C ASN A 134 -6.72 -9.24 53.99
N THR A 135 -6.61 -10.57 53.93
CA THR A 135 -7.36 -11.48 54.81
C THR A 135 -6.53 -12.04 55.98
N ALA A 136 -5.29 -11.59 56.14
CA ALA A 136 -4.46 -11.89 57.32
C ALA A 136 -4.28 -10.61 58.16
N LYS A 137 -5.35 -10.21 58.86
CA LYS A 137 -5.28 -9.34 60.03
C LYS A 137 -6.19 -9.91 61.10
#